data_AF-A0A2I3TA94-F1
#
_entry.id   AF-A0A2I3TA94-F1
#
_cell.length_a   1.000
_cell.length_b   1.000
_cell.length_c   1.000
_cell.angle_alpha   90.00
_cell.angle_beta   90.00
_cell.angle_gamma   90.00
#
_symmetry.space_group_name_H-M   'P 1'
#
loop_
_entity.id
_entity.type
_entity.pdbx_description
1 polymer ?
#
loop_
_entity_poly.entity_id
_entity_poly.type
_entity_poly.pdbx_seq_one_letter_code
_entity_poly.pdbx_strand_id
1 'polypeptide(L)' 'MRRSKADEERYVSSSVLGCTPSPPEKSMRGFYFAKLHYEAKEYDLAKNVQWN' A
#
# COMPACT_ATOMS: atom_id res chain seq x y z
N MET A 1 24.50 26.80 -12.61
CA MET A 1 24.64 25.56 -11.81
C MET A 1 24.43 24.36 -12.72
N ARG A 2 25.49 23.65 -13.12
CA ARG A 2 25.37 22.41 -13.89
C ARG A 2 25.54 21.24 -12.92
N ARG A 3 24.56 20.32 -12.86
CA ARG A 3 24.69 19.09 -12.07
C ARG A 3 25.86 18.28 -12.63
N SER A 4 26.75 17.83 -11.76
CA SER A 4 27.82 16.92 -12.13
C SER A 4 27.21 15.55 -12.47
N LYS A 5 27.79 14.80 -13.42
CA LYS A 5 27.33 13.43 -13.71
C LYS A 5 27.34 12.55 -12.45
N ALA A 6 28.28 12.78 -11.54
CA ALA A 6 28.37 12.08 -10.27
C ALA A 6 27.16 12.35 -9.34
N ASP A 7 26.64 13.58 -9.31
CA ASP A 7 25.41 13.88 -8.55
C ASP A 7 24.17 13.24 -9.16
N GLU A 8 24.13 13.14 -10.49
CA GLU A 8 23.04 12.52 -11.22
C GLU A 8 23.01 11.01 -10.99
N GLU A 9 24.16 10.34 -11.10
CA GLU A 9 24.29 8.91 -10.78
C GLU A 9 24.01 8.61 -9.32
N ARG A 10 24.45 9.48 -8.39
CA ARG A 10 24.15 9.35 -6.97
C ARG A 10 22.65 9.51 -6.70
N TYR A 11 21.97 10.43 -7.40
CA TYR A 11 20.53 10.62 -7.28
C TYR A 11 19.75 9.43 -7.82
N VAL A 12 20.13 8.89 -8.98
CA VAL A 12 19.51 7.68 -9.54
C VAL A 12 19.75 6.49 -8.61
N SER A 13 20.97 6.33 -8.11
CA SER A 13 21.32 5.23 -7.21
C SER A 13 20.61 5.33 -5.86
N SER A 14 20.44 6.53 -5.29
CA SER A 14 19.75 6.70 -4.01
C SER A 14 18.23 6.65 -4.16
N SER A 15 17.67 7.17 -5.27
CA SER A 15 16.23 7.34 -5.44
C SER A 15 15.56 6.12 -6.08
N VAL A 16 16.23 5.43 -7.01
CA VAL A 16 15.64 4.33 -7.78
C VAL A 16 15.94 2.96 -7.17
N LEU A 17 17.16 2.74 -6.67
CA LEU A 17 17.54 1.47 -6.04
C LEU A 17 17.11 1.36 -4.56
N GLY A 18 16.91 2.50 -3.88
CA GLY A 18 16.46 2.55 -2.48
C GLY A 18 14.95 2.63 -2.28
N CYS A 19 14.18 2.91 -3.34
CA CYS A 19 12.73 2.83 -3.30
C CYS A 19 12.32 1.36 -3.42
N THR A 20 11.97 0.74 -2.30
CA THR A 20 11.05 -0.41 -2.35
C THR A 20 9.85 0.02 -3.20
N PRO A 21 9.48 -0.72 -4.25
CA PRO A 21 8.33 -0.34 -5.05
C PRO A 21 7.13 -0.35 -4.11
N SER A 22 6.65 0.84 -3.73
CA SER A 22 5.39 0.95 -2.99
C SER A 22 4.36 0.20 -3.85
N PRO A 23 3.56 -0.72 -3.27
CA PRO A 23 2.52 -1.39 -4.03
C PRO A 23 1.74 -0.32 -4.78
N PRO A 24 1.60 -0.41 -6.10
CA PRO A 24 0.98 0.65 -6.88
C PRO A 24 -0.35 0.99 -6.22
N GLU A 25 -0.62 2.26 -5.91
CA GLU A 25 -1.84 2.68 -5.18
C GLU A 25 -3.13 2.11 -5.80
N LYS A 26 -3.08 1.78 -7.10
CA LYS A 26 -4.11 1.07 -7.87
C LYS A 26 -4.42 -0.34 -7.33
N SER A 27 -3.41 -1.08 -6.84
CA SER A 27 -3.55 -2.42 -6.25
C SER A 27 -4.20 -2.40 -4.86
N MET A 28 -4.10 -1.28 -4.14
CA MET A 28 -4.56 -1.20 -2.75
C MET A 28 -6.08 -1.01 -2.63
N ARG A 29 -6.72 -0.41 -3.64
CA ARG A 29 -8.18 -0.19 -3.63
C ARG A 29 -8.98 -1.49 -3.54
N GLY A 30 -8.62 -2.50 -4.32
CA GLY A 30 -9.28 -3.82 -4.26
C GLY A 30 -9.06 -4.53 -2.93
N PHE A 31 -7.86 -4.40 -2.35
CA PHE A 31 -7.53 -4.94 -1.04
C PHE A 31 -8.36 -4.30 0.08
N TYR A 32 -8.46 -2.97 0.12
CA TYR A 32 -9.28 -2.28 1.13
C TYR A 32 -10.76 -2.61 1.00
N PHE A 33 -11.28 -2.72 -0.22
CA PHE A 33 -12.66 -3.14 -0.46
C PHE A 33 -12.93 -4.56 0.08
N ALA A 34 -12.06 -5.53 -0.22
CA ALA A 34 -12.18 -6.88 0.27
C ALA A 34 -12.13 -6.96 1.81
N LYS A 35 -11.23 -6.19 2.43
CA LYS A 35 -11.10 -6.12 3.90
C LYS A 35 -12.37 -5.58 4.57
N LEU A 36 -12.91 -4.47 4.08
CA LEU A 36 -14.16 -3.89 4.62
C LEU A 36 -15.34 -4.86 4.50
N HIS A 37 -15.46 -5.57 3.38
CA HIS A 37 -16.52 -6.57 3.19
C HIS A 37 -16.40 -7.77 4.12
N TYR A 38 -15.17 -8.22 4.38
CA TYR A 38 -14.91 -9.29 5.35
C TYR A 38 -15.28 -8.85 6.77
N GLU A 39 -14.78 -7.68 7.20
CA GLU A 39 -15.05 -7.14 8.54
C GLU A 39 -16.55 -6.92 8.79
N ALA A 40 -17.29 -6.41 7.80
CA ALA A 40 -18.75 -6.25 7.91
C ALA A 40 -19.48 -7.59 8.06
N LYS A 41 -19.07 -8.63 7.32
CA LYS A 41 -19.64 -9.98 7.45
C LYS A 41 -19.38 -10.57 8.83
N GLU A 42 -18.16 -10.42 9.36
CA GLU A 42 -17.81 -10.91 10.69
C GLU A 42 -18.59 -10.18 11.78
N TYR A 43 -18.81 -8.88 11.64
CA TYR A 43 -19.66 -8.10 12.55
C TYR A 43 -21.12 -8.59 12.52
N ASP A 44 -21.65 -8.85 11.33
CA ASP A 44 -22.99 -9.41 11.17
C ASP A 44 -23.11 -10.84 11.70
N LEU A 45 -22.03 -11.62 11.67
CA LEU A 45 -22.00 -12.94 12.28
C LEU A 45 -21.98 -12.81 13.81
N ALA A 46 -21.11 -11.96 14.35
CA ALA A 46 -20.94 -11.74 15.78
C ALA A 46 -22.21 -11.18 16.43
N LYS A 47 -22.90 -10.23 15.79
CA LYS A 47 -24.19 -9.72 16.32
C LYS A 47 -25.23 -10.85 16.41
N ASN A 48 -25.28 -11.75 15.44
CA ASN A 48 -26.27 -12.83 15.43
C ASN A 48 -25.94 -13.92 16.47
N VAL A 49 -24.66 -14.10 16.79
CA VAL A 49 -24.19 -15.02 17.84
C VAL A 49 -24.42 -14.45 19.24
N GLN A 50 -24.39 -13.12 19.40
CA GLN A 50 -24.54 -12.45 20.71
C GLN A 50 -26.01 -12.31 21.17
N TRP A 51 -26.98 -12.63 20.30
CA TRP A 51 -28.42 -12.55 20.58
C TRP A 51 -29.09 -13.91 20.86
N ASN A 52 -28.31 -14.95 21.17
CA ASN A 52 -28.81 -16.29 21.53
C ASN A 52 -28.25 -16.72 22.89
#